data_AF-A0A970PUE2-F1
#
_entry.id   AF-A0A970PUE2-F1
#
_cell.length_a   1.000
_cell.length_b   1.000
_cell.length_c   1.000
_cell.angle_alpha   90.00
_cell.angle_beta   90.00
_cell.angle_gamma   90.00
#
_symmetry.space_group_name_H-M   'P 1'
#
loop_
_entity.id
_entity.type
_entity.pdbx_description
1 polymer ?
#
loop_
_entity_poly.entity_id
_entity_poly.type
_entity_poly.pdbx_seq_one_letter_code
_entity_poly.pdbx_strand_id
1 'polypeptide(L)'
;MTEEIRLHDVVRMKKKHPCGSLEWTVTRIGADIKMRCNGCGRAVMLDRAEFVKRRKKVLKAGPDSPEKTLGLENYHPTWDEGVIINDDKT
;
A
#
# COMPACT_ATOMS: atom_id res chain seq x y z
N MET A 1 2.62 -15.71 4.87
CA MET A 1 1.47 -14.79 4.76
C MET A 1 1.99 -13.40 4.44
N THR A 2 1.77 -12.93 3.22
CA THR A 2 2.17 -11.59 2.77
C THR A 2 1.20 -10.58 3.37
N GLU A 3 1.65 -9.79 4.35
CA GLU A 3 0.83 -8.70 4.89
C GLU A 3 0.69 -7.61 3.81
N GLU A 4 -0.54 -7.45 3.30
CA GLU A 4 -0.91 -6.35 2.41
C GLU A 4 -0.81 -5.03 3.20
N ILE A 5 -0.10 -4.07 2.61
CA ILE A 5 0.07 -2.71 3.13
C ILE A 5 -0.38 -1.80 2.00
N ARG A 6 -1.28 -0.86 2.28
CA ARG A 6 -1.85 0.04 1.27
C ARG A 6 -1.45 1.49 1.52
N LEU A 7 -1.35 2.24 0.43
CA LEU A 7 -1.04 3.65 0.51
C LEU A 7 -2.20 4.35 1.21
N HIS A 8 -1.91 5.27 2.13
CA HIS A 8 -2.91 5.92 2.99
C HIS A 8 -3.51 5.03 4.09
N ASP A 9 -2.96 3.84 4.35
CA ASP A 9 -3.31 3.08 5.55
C ASP A 9 -3.07 3.94 6.81
N VAL A 10 -4.08 4.05 7.67
CA VAL A 10 -3.92 4.59 9.01
C VAL A 10 -3.67 3.42 9.95
N VAL A 11 -2.50 3.37 10.55
CA VAL A 11 -2.05 2.29 11.41
C VAL A 11 -1.79 2.77 12.82
N ARG A 12 -1.97 1.85 13.78
CA ARG A 12 -1.56 2.04 15.16
C ARG A 12 -0.27 1.29 15.43
N MET A 13 0.76 2.00 15.88
CA MET A 13 2.05 1.41 16.24
C MET A 13 2.07 0.89 17.68
N LYS A 14 2.96 -0.07 17.97
CA LYS A 14 3.23 -0.59 19.32
C LYS A 14 3.95 0.44 20.21
N LYS A 15 4.93 1.17 19.63
CA LYS A 15 5.67 2.23 20.31
C LYS A 15 5.01 3.59 20.05
N LYS A 16 4.97 4.45 21.08
CA LYS A 16 4.54 5.85 20.95
C LYS A 16 5.58 6.65 20.17
N HIS A 17 5.10 7.59 19.36
CA HIS A 17 5.95 8.65 18.83
C HIS A 17 6.39 9.57 20.00
N PRO A 18 7.54 10.26 19.94
CA PRO A 18 7.94 11.23 20.97
C PRO A 18 6.91 12.35 21.23
N CYS A 19 5.98 12.60 20.29
CA CYS A 19 4.86 13.53 20.51
C CYS A 19 3.67 12.94 21.30
N GLY A 20 3.70 11.66 21.67
CA GLY A 20 2.63 10.96 22.40
C GLY A 20 1.63 10.20 21.53
N SER A 21 1.53 10.52 20.24
CA SER A 21 0.61 9.85 19.31
C SER A 21 1.05 8.43 18.94
N LEU A 22 0.06 7.56 18.69
CA LEU A 22 0.25 6.17 18.26
C LEU A 22 -0.20 5.93 16.83
N GLU A 23 -0.83 6.93 16.22
CA GLU A 23 -1.48 6.85 14.91
C GLU A 23 -0.59 7.44 13.84
N TRP A 24 -0.44 6.67 12.77
CA TRP A 24 0.44 6.98 11.67
C TRP A 24 -0.29 6.70 10.36
N THR A 25 -0.05 7.54 9.36
CA THR A 25 -0.56 7.36 8.00
C THR A 25 0.58 6.92 7.08
N VAL A 26 0.41 5.82 6.36
CA VAL A 26 1.39 5.34 5.36
C VAL A 26 1.35 6.26 4.15
N THR A 27 2.51 6.79 3.78
CA THR A 27 2.68 7.77 2.68
C THR A 27 3.52 7.25 1.52
N ARG A 28 4.26 6.16 1.72
CA ARG A 28 5.04 5.48 0.68
C ARG A 28 5.12 4.00 0.98
N ILE A 29 5.07 3.19 -0.07
CA ILE A 29 5.26 1.74 -0.01
C ILE A 29 6.40 1.37 -0.97
N GLY A 30 7.30 0.52 -0.50
CA GLY A 30 8.44 0.00 -1.24
C GLY A 30 9.24 -0.95 -0.37
N ALA A 31 10.57 -0.95 -0.54
CA ALA A 31 11.50 -1.61 0.39
C ALA A 31 11.39 -1.00 1.80
N ASP A 32 11.36 0.34 1.85
CA ASP A 32 11.08 1.11 3.05
C ASP A 32 9.66 1.67 3.04
N ILE A 33 9.06 1.72 4.20
CA ILE A 33 7.74 2.29 4.45
C ILE A 33 7.93 3.68 5.06
N LYS A 34 7.49 4.72 4.33
CA LYS A 34 7.43 6.08 4.86
C LYS A 34 6.06 6.32 5.46
N MET A 35 6.02 6.77 6.70
CA MET A 35 4.77 7.08 7.39
C MET A 35 4.83 8.44 8.09
N ARG A 36 3.68 9.10 8.18
CA ARG A 36 3.50 10.41 8.81
C ARG A 36 2.74 10.25 10.12
N CYS A 37 3.24 10.86 11.19
CA CYS A 37 2.56 10.88 12.48
C CYS A 37 1.31 11.77 12.40
N ASN A 38 0.15 11.27 12.84
CA ASN A 38 -1.11 12.02 12.76
C ASN A 38 -1.22 13.12 13.82
N GLY A 39 -0.40 13.09 14.88
CA GLY A 39 -0.42 14.13 15.92
C GLY A 39 0.46 15.34 15.64
N CYS A 40 1.66 15.12 15.09
CA CYS A 40 2.64 16.21 14.89
C CYS A 40 3.12 16.36 13.43
N GLY A 41 2.62 15.54 12.51
CA GLY A 41 2.93 15.64 11.08
C GLY A 41 4.34 15.23 10.66
N ARG A 42 5.22 14.84 11.58
CA ARG A 42 6.58 14.37 11.27
C ARG A 42 6.54 13.02 10.54
N ALA A 43 7.44 12.84 9.59
CA ALA A 43 7.56 11.59 8.85
C ALA A 43 8.78 10.79 9.31
N VAL A 44 8.66 9.47 9.30
CA VAL A 44 9.75 8.52 9.52
C VAL A 44 9.75 7.47 8.42
N MET A 45 10.91 6.90 8.13
CA MET A 45 11.07 5.73 7.26
C MET A 45 11.51 4.54 8.10
N LEU A 46 10.86 3.41 7.90
CA LEU A 46 11.22 2.14 8.51
C LEU A 46 11.36 1.10 7.39
N ASP A 47 12.26 0.14 7.57
CA ASP A 47 12.26 -1.03 6.70
C ASP A 47 10.92 -1.78 6.84
N ARG A 48 10.52 -2.50 5.79
CA ARG A 48 9.23 -3.19 5.76
C ARG A 48 9.08 -4.20 6.91
N ALA A 49 10.14 -4.93 7.26
CA ALA A 49 10.08 -5.97 8.29
C ALA A 49 9.87 -5.35 9.68
N GLU A 50 10.55 -4.25 9.98
CA GLU A 50 10.39 -3.48 11.19
C GLU A 50 9.01 -2.84 11.28
N PHE A 51 8.51 -2.26 10.18
CA PHE A 51 7.16 -1.71 10.13
C PHE A 51 6.12 -2.76 10.51
N VAL A 52 6.18 -3.93 9.88
CA VAL A 52 5.28 -5.06 10.16
C VAL A 52 5.38 -5.49 11.63
N LYS A 53 6.60 -5.67 12.16
CA LYS A 53 6.82 -6.06 13.56
C LYS A 53 6.29 -5.03 14.57
N ARG A 54 6.43 -3.73 14.26
CA ARG A 54 6.02 -2.62 15.13
C ARG A 54 4.55 -2.25 14.97
N ARG A 55 3.91 -2.59 13.86
CA ARG A 55 2.47 -2.39 13.64
C ARG A 55 1.68 -3.23 14.65
N LYS A 56 0.73 -2.60 15.34
CA LYS A 56 -0.19 -3.29 16.24
C LYS A 56 -1.47 -3.69 15.51
N LYS A 57 -2.05 -2.76 14.75
CA LYS A 57 -3.23 -2.98 13.91
C LYS A 57 -3.36 -1.89 12.85
N VAL A 58 -4.08 -2.19 11.79
CA VAL A 58 -4.61 -1.20 10.84
C VAL A 58 -5.91 -0.64 11.42
N LEU A 59 -6.04 0.68 11.47
CA LEU A 59 -7.24 1.39 11.95
C LEU A 59 -8.17 1.72 10.78
N LYS A 60 -7.59 2.16 9.65
CA LYS A 60 -8.31 2.45 8.41
C LYS A 60 -7.46 1.97 7.25
N ALA A 61 -8.06 1.17 6.37
CA ALA A 61 -7.42 0.76 5.13
C ALA A 61 -7.40 1.92 4.14
N GLY A 62 -6.29 2.05 3.42
CA GLY A 62 -6.19 2.86 2.22
C GLY A 62 -7.07 2.30 1.09
N PRO A 63 -7.32 3.11 0.04
CA PRO A 63 -8.02 2.64 -1.14
C PRO A 63 -7.30 1.45 -1.76
N ASP A 64 -8.05 0.56 -2.38
CA ASP A 64 -7.50 -0.50 -3.21
C ASP A 64 -6.73 0.11 -4.39
N SER A 65 -5.72 -0.62 -4.89
CA SER A 65 -5.03 -0.23 -6.11
C SER A 65 -6.03 -0.08 -7.26
N PRO A 66 -5.83 0.87 -8.18
CA PRO A 66 -6.74 1.07 -9.30
C PRO A 66 -6.94 -0.19 -10.13
N GLU A 67 -5.93 -1.07 -10.26
CA GLU A 67 -6.08 -2.39 -10.86
C GLU A 67 -7.20 -3.23 -10.23
N LYS A 68 -7.28 -3.28 -8.90
CA LYS A 68 -8.36 -4.00 -8.20
C LYS A 68 -9.70 -3.31 -8.38
N THR A 69 -9.75 -1.99 -8.21
CA THR A 69 -11.02 -1.24 -8.30
C THR A 69 -11.61 -1.28 -9.71
N LEU A 70 -10.76 -1.33 -10.75
CA LEU A 70 -11.16 -1.42 -12.14
C LEU A 70 -11.39 -2.86 -12.63
N GLY A 71 -11.24 -3.87 -11.76
CA GLY A 71 -11.39 -5.28 -12.14
C GLY A 71 -10.31 -5.78 -13.10
N LEU A 72 -9.15 -5.12 -13.14
CA LEU A 72 -8.00 -5.45 -13.99
C LEU A 72 -7.04 -6.45 -13.32
N GLU A 73 -7.49 -7.15 -12.29
CA GLU A 73 -6.69 -8.08 -11.47
C GLU A 73 -6.10 -9.24 -12.30
N ASN A 74 -6.72 -9.53 -13.45
CA ASN A 74 -6.29 -10.57 -14.40
C ASN A 74 -5.76 -9.98 -15.72
N TYR A 75 -5.62 -8.65 -15.81
CA TYR A 75 -5.05 -8.00 -16.99
C TYR A 75 -3.53 -8.16 -16.93
N HIS A 76 -3.03 -9.19 -17.59
CA HIS A 76 -1.61 -9.38 -17.84
C HIS A 76 -1.31 -8.82 -19.23
N PRO A 77 -0.88 -7.55 -19.37
CA PRO A 77 -0.43 -7.05 -20.64
C PRO A 77 0.82 -7.85 -21.02
N THR A 78 0.70 -8.77 -21.96
CA THR A 78 1.86 -9.38 -22.61
C THR A 78 2.56 -8.25 -23.34
N TRP A 79 3.75 -7.85 -22.87
CA TRP A 79 4.60 -6.89 -23.58
C TRP A 79 5.23 -7.50 -24.86
N ASP A 80 4.61 -8.55 -25.41
CA ASP A 80 4.93 -9.20 -26.66
C ASP A 80 3.60 -9.66 -27.30
N GLU A 81 3.47 -9.38 -28.60
CA GLU A 81 2.44 -9.82 -29.54
C GLU A 81 1.05 -9.14 -29.50
N GLY A 82 0.92 -8.13 -30.36
CA GLY A 82 0.16 -8.31 -31.60
C GLY A 82 -1.38 -8.31 -31.51
N VAL A 83 -1.95 -7.15 -31.80
CA VAL A 83 -3.10 -6.89 -32.69
C VAL A 83 -4.11 -8.03 -32.92
N ILE A 84 -5.36 -7.69 -32.60
CA ILE A 84 -6.62 -8.36 -32.95
C ILE A 84 -6.69 -8.72 -34.44
N ILE A 85 -6.82 -10.01 -34.78
CA ILE A 85 -7.48 -10.44 -36.01
C ILE A 85 -8.95 -10.74 -35.71
N ASN A 86 -9.81 -9.75 -35.89
CA ASN A 86 -11.19 -9.97 -36.27
C ASN A 86 -11.21 -9.85 -37.79
N ASP A 87 -11.28 -10.97 -38.50
CA ASP A 87 -11.88 -10.97 -39.83
C ASP A 87 -12.79 -12.20 -39.93
N ASP A 88 -14.04 -11.94 -39.53
CA ASP A 88 -15.22 -12.63 -40.04
C ASP A 88 -15.24 -12.40 -41.55
N LYS A 89 -15.08 -13.47 -42.36
CA LYS A 89 -15.93 -13.79 -43.52
C LYS A 89 -15.41 -14.95 -44.38
N THR A 90 -16.34 -15.88 -44.61
CA THR A 90 -16.46 -16.85 -45.73
C THR A 90 -15.82 -18.21 -45.56
#